data_AF-A0A534AAP9-F1
#
_entry.id   AF-A0A534AAP9-F1
#
_cell.length_a   1.000
_cell.length_b   1.000
_cell.length_c   1.000
_cell.angle_alpha   90.00
_cell.angle_beta   90.00
_cell.angle_gamma   90.00
#
_symmetry.space_group_name_H-M   'P 1'
#
loop_
_entity.id
_entity.type
_entity.pdbx_description
1 polymer ?
#
loop_
_entity_poly.entity_id
_entity_poly.type
_entity_poly.pdbx_seq_one_letter_code
_entity_poly.pdbx_strand_id
1 'polypeptide(L)'
;MGRRREVEVFSLSFLDCICCGFGAIILLLVLSEIGQPAALEQSRKHLGGEVRLLEEQLHTIRGQTDELNRELAGSRETRERERGRLTSLAGDLSRIQGRYAGSREDAAVTNIIERQLVAAQQTLTEEMQRLVTRRAHSPRSAAIGGIPIDSDYVIFISDTSSSMTSNHWDVNLAIVDEILSLYPHVQGLQVLNDQGTYMYEGTRGRWLADTPEQRKEIRARARSWRA
;
A
#
# COMPACT_ATOMS: atom_id res chain seq x y z
N MET A 1 85.07 10.41 120.74
CA MET A 1 84.94 9.22 119.89
C MET A 1 83.47 8.85 119.75
N GLY A 2 82.96 8.89 118.51
CA GLY A 2 81.77 8.19 117.98
C GLY A 2 80.42 8.32 118.68
N ARG A 3 79.61 9.31 118.29
CA ARG A 3 78.15 9.33 118.53
C ARG A 3 77.51 8.25 117.62
N ARG A 4 76.97 7.17 118.19
CA ARG A 4 76.29 6.10 117.43
C ARG A 4 75.06 6.69 116.73
N ARG A 5 74.94 6.46 115.42
CA ARG A 5 73.70 6.73 114.66
C ARG A 5 72.66 5.72 115.12
N GLU A 6 71.53 6.20 115.64
CA GLU A 6 70.32 5.38 115.76
C GLU A 6 69.87 5.04 114.34
N VAL A 7 70.07 3.79 113.94
CA VAL A 7 69.53 3.29 112.68
C VAL A 7 68.05 3.03 112.92
N GLU A 8 67.19 3.75 112.19
CA GLU A 8 65.75 3.51 112.18
C GLU A 8 65.48 2.10 111.63
N VAL A 9 65.46 1.10 112.52
CA VAL A 9 65.24 -0.31 112.18
C VAL A 9 63.89 -0.53 111.47
N PHE A 10 62.94 0.38 111.65
CA PHE A 10 61.62 0.33 111.01
C PHE A 10 61.60 0.73 109.53
N SER A 11 62.54 1.55 109.02
CA SER A 11 62.48 2.02 107.63
C SER A 11 63.06 1.02 106.63
N LEU A 12 64.07 0.23 107.04
CA LEU A 12 64.71 -0.76 106.16
C LEU A 12 63.83 -2.02 105.95
N SER A 13 63.25 -2.55 107.03
CA SER A 13 62.38 -3.73 106.94
C SER A 13 61.00 -3.45 106.32
N PHE A 14 60.50 -2.22 106.42
CA PHE A 14 59.23 -1.81 105.80
C PHE A 14 59.34 -1.72 104.28
N LEU A 15 60.45 -1.16 103.77
CA LEU A 15 60.70 -1.07 102.33
C LEU A 15 60.84 -2.46 101.69
N ASP A 16 61.54 -3.39 102.35
CA ASP A 16 61.66 -4.77 101.88
C ASP A 16 60.30 -5.50 101.83
N CYS A 17 59.44 -5.28 102.83
CA CYS A 17 58.12 -5.91 102.89
C CYS A 17 57.16 -5.35 101.83
N ILE A 18 57.21 -4.03 101.57
CA ILE A 18 56.41 -3.40 100.49
C ILE A 18 56.96 -3.79 99.12
N CYS A 19 58.27 -3.82 98.91
CA CYS A 19 58.86 -4.27 97.65
C CYS A 19 58.51 -5.73 97.36
N CYS A 20 58.52 -6.59 98.38
CA CYS A 20 58.06 -7.99 98.27
C CYS A 20 56.56 -8.08 97.92
N GLY A 21 55.70 -7.37 98.66
CA GLY A 21 54.26 -7.39 98.42
C GLY A 21 53.87 -6.80 97.06
N PHE A 22 54.51 -5.70 96.67
CA PHE A 22 54.33 -5.08 95.36
C PHE A 22 54.84 -5.98 94.25
N GLY A 23 56.01 -6.60 94.42
CA GLY A 23 56.54 -7.59 93.48
C GLY A 23 55.61 -8.79 93.30
N ALA A 24 55.01 -9.29 94.40
CA ALA A 24 54.02 -10.36 94.35
C ALA A 24 52.73 -9.95 93.62
N ILE A 25 52.24 -8.73 93.82
CA ILE A 25 51.06 -8.20 93.11
C ILE A 25 51.35 -8.03 91.62
N ILE A 26 52.53 -7.50 91.25
CA ILE A 26 52.95 -7.38 89.84
C ILE A 26 53.08 -8.76 89.19
N LEU A 27 53.67 -9.74 89.88
CA LEU A 27 53.75 -11.12 89.39
C LEU A 27 52.37 -11.76 89.21
N LEU A 28 51.45 -11.56 90.17
CA LEU A 28 50.07 -12.05 90.05
C LEU A 28 49.33 -11.39 88.88
N LEU A 29 49.52 -10.09 88.66
CA LEU A 29 48.91 -9.36 87.54
C LEU A 29 49.42 -9.90 86.18
N VAL A 30 50.74 -10.05 86.04
CA VAL A 30 51.36 -10.58 84.82
C VAL A 30 50.93 -12.03 84.58
N LEU A 31 50.89 -12.88 85.62
CA LEU A 31 50.43 -14.26 85.50
C LEU A 31 48.92 -14.35 85.20
N SER A 32 48.11 -13.42 85.71
CA SER A 32 46.66 -13.36 85.45
C SER A 32 46.35 -12.91 84.02
N GLU A 33 47.04 -11.91 83.47
CA GLU A 33 46.89 -11.51 82.07
C GLU A 33 47.31 -12.62 81.09
N ILE A 34 48.28 -13.45 81.49
CA ILE A 34 48.75 -14.63 80.73
C ILE A 34 47.98 -15.91 81.13
N GLY A 35 46.92 -15.82 81.94
CA GLY A 35 46.23 -16.97 82.53
C GLY A 35 45.25 -17.70 81.60
N GLN A 36 44.82 -17.10 80.47
CA GLN A 36 43.89 -17.72 79.51
C GLN A 36 44.27 -17.60 78.01
N PRO A 37 45.55 -17.76 77.62
CA PRO A 37 45.98 -17.63 76.23
C PRO A 37 45.28 -18.65 75.32
N ALA A 38 45.05 -19.87 75.82
CA ALA A 38 44.38 -20.92 75.05
C ALA A 38 42.92 -20.57 74.70
N ALA A 39 42.16 -19.98 75.63
CA ALA A 39 40.76 -19.61 75.39
C ALA A 39 40.63 -18.43 74.42
N LEU A 40 41.49 -17.41 74.56
CA LEU A 40 41.56 -16.27 73.64
C LEU A 40 42.00 -16.70 72.23
N GLU A 41 42.97 -17.61 72.12
CA GLU A 41 43.44 -18.12 70.84
C GLU A 41 42.38 -19.00 70.15
N GLN A 42 41.65 -19.82 70.90
CA GLN A 42 40.54 -20.63 70.38
C GLN A 42 39.39 -19.75 69.88
N SER A 43 39.05 -18.69 70.61
CA SER A 43 38.04 -17.72 70.22
C SER A 43 38.45 -16.94 68.95
N ARG A 44 39.70 -16.46 68.87
CA ARG A 44 40.24 -15.83 67.64
C ARG A 44 40.21 -16.77 66.43
N LYS A 45 40.57 -18.05 66.61
CA LYS A 45 40.50 -19.07 65.55
C LYS A 45 39.06 -19.34 65.11
N HIS A 46 38.11 -19.38 66.05
CA HIS A 46 36.70 -19.57 65.75
C HIS A 46 36.10 -18.39 64.96
N LEU A 47 36.28 -17.15 65.45
CA LEU A 47 35.82 -15.96 64.75
C LEU A 47 36.47 -15.82 63.36
N GLY A 48 37.78 -16.12 63.23
CA GLY A 48 38.45 -16.12 61.92
C GLY A 48 37.88 -17.17 60.95
N GLY A 49 37.48 -18.33 61.46
CA GLY A 49 36.78 -19.35 60.69
C GLY A 49 35.39 -18.91 60.23
N GLU A 50 34.63 -18.24 61.10
CA GLU A 50 33.31 -17.71 60.79
C GLU A 50 33.36 -16.57 59.76
N VAL A 51 34.32 -15.64 59.90
CA VAL A 51 34.55 -14.58 58.90
C VAL A 51 34.88 -15.18 57.55
N ARG A 52 35.76 -16.18 57.49
CA ARG A 52 36.10 -16.86 56.23
C ARG A 52 34.90 -17.56 55.60
N LEU A 53 34.04 -18.20 56.40
CA LEU A 53 32.81 -18.82 55.92
C LEU A 53 31.86 -17.78 55.34
N LEU A 54 31.69 -16.65 56.02
CA LEU A 54 30.86 -15.54 55.56
C LEU A 54 31.40 -14.92 54.26
N GLU A 55 32.73 -14.79 54.12
CA GLU A 55 33.36 -14.34 52.88
C GLU A 55 33.10 -15.29 51.70
N GLU A 56 33.19 -16.60 51.93
CA GLU A 56 32.90 -17.62 50.92
C GLU A 56 31.42 -17.63 50.50
N GLN A 57 30.51 -17.48 51.47
CA GLN A 57 29.08 -17.32 51.20
C GLN A 57 28.79 -16.03 50.43
N LEU A 58 29.40 -14.91 50.81
CA LEU A 58 29.26 -13.63 50.11
C LEU A 58 29.74 -13.75 48.66
N HIS A 59 30.87 -14.44 48.44
CA HIS A 59 31.39 -14.67 47.10
C HIS A 59 30.43 -15.52 46.25
N THR A 60 29.88 -16.59 46.85
CA THR A 60 28.89 -17.46 46.20
C THR A 60 27.63 -16.69 45.82
N ILE A 61 27.07 -15.91 46.75
CA ILE A 61 25.87 -15.10 46.51
C ILE A 61 26.11 -14.06 45.42
N ARG A 62 27.29 -13.43 45.40
CA ARG A 62 27.66 -12.49 44.32
C ARG A 62 27.72 -13.19 42.96
N GLY A 63 28.35 -14.36 42.88
CA GLY A 63 28.39 -15.16 41.66
C GLY A 63 26.99 -15.52 41.16
N GLN A 64 26.12 -15.99 42.05
CA GLN A 64 24.71 -16.29 41.73
C GLN A 64 23.95 -15.05 41.27
N THR A 65 24.19 -13.89 41.90
CA THR A 65 23.56 -12.62 41.52
C THR A 65 24.00 -12.18 40.12
N ASP A 66 25.28 -12.35 39.78
CA ASP A 66 25.81 -12.01 38.46
C ASP A 66 25.24 -12.92 37.37
N GLU A 67 25.09 -14.22 37.64
CA GLU A 67 24.43 -15.17 36.75
C GLU A 67 22.95 -14.81 36.53
N LEU A 68 22.21 -14.57 37.62
CA LEU A 68 20.80 -14.17 37.55
C LEU A 68 20.60 -12.87 36.76
N ASN A 69 21.49 -11.89 36.95
CA ASN A 69 21.44 -10.63 36.22
C ASN A 69 21.68 -10.84 34.71
N ARG A 70 22.59 -11.74 34.35
CA ARG A 70 22.86 -12.08 32.95
C ARG A 70 21.65 -12.78 32.31
N GLU A 71 21.04 -13.73 33.01
CA GLU A 71 19.81 -14.39 32.56
C GLU A 71 18.64 -13.41 32.41
N LEU A 72 18.46 -12.51 33.38
CA LEU A 72 17.42 -11.49 33.34
C LEU A 72 17.60 -10.54 32.15
N ALA A 73 18.84 -10.14 31.86
CA ALA A 73 19.16 -9.32 30.69
C ALA A 73 18.81 -10.05 29.38
N GLY A 74 19.21 -11.32 29.24
CA GLY A 74 18.88 -12.13 28.05
C GLY A 74 17.37 -12.38 27.89
N SER A 75 16.65 -12.60 28.98
CA SER A 75 15.19 -12.75 28.98
C SER A 75 14.49 -11.46 28.55
N ARG A 76 14.93 -10.30 29.05
CA ARG A 76 14.41 -8.99 28.65
C ARG A 76 14.63 -8.73 27.16
N GLU A 77 15.83 -8.98 26.64
CA GLU A 77 16.13 -8.81 25.22
C GLU A 77 15.24 -9.72 24.35
N THR A 78 15.08 -10.98 24.76
CA THR A 78 14.19 -11.93 24.06
C THR A 78 12.75 -11.42 24.06
N ARG A 79 12.26 -10.91 25.20
CA ARG A 79 10.91 -10.37 25.32
C ARG A 79 10.69 -9.16 24.42
N GLU A 80 11.67 -8.25 24.33
CA GLU A 80 11.58 -7.10 23.42
C GLU A 80 11.59 -7.51 21.95
N ARG A 81 12.41 -8.51 21.58
CA ARG A 81 12.38 -9.09 20.23
C ARG A 81 11.01 -9.68 19.88
N GLU A 82 10.43 -10.47 20.78
CA GLU A 82 9.09 -11.06 20.56
C GLU A 82 7.99 -9.98 20.52
N ARG A 83 8.08 -8.95 21.36
CA ARG A 83 7.15 -7.81 21.33
C ARG A 83 7.22 -7.05 20.00
N GLY A 84 8.42 -6.86 19.45
CA GLY A 84 8.62 -6.31 18.11
C GLY A 84 7.97 -7.16 17.02
N ARG A 85 8.16 -8.49 17.07
CA ARG A 85 7.53 -9.44 16.14
C ARG A 85 6.00 -9.38 16.19
N LEU A 86 5.41 -9.38 17.38
CA LEU A 86 3.96 -9.26 17.57
C LEU A 86 3.42 -7.95 16.98
N THR A 87 4.13 -6.84 17.17
CA THR A 87 3.73 -5.54 16.63
C THR A 87 3.76 -5.55 15.10
N SER A 88 4.80 -6.12 14.49
CA SER A 88 4.87 -6.29 13.04
C SER A 88 3.72 -7.15 12.51
N LEU A 89 3.46 -8.29 13.17
CA LEU A 89 2.42 -9.23 12.75
C LEU A 89 1.01 -8.61 12.87
N ALA A 90 0.76 -7.81 13.90
CA ALA A 90 -0.48 -7.05 14.05
C ALA A 90 -0.64 -6.01 12.91
N GLY A 91 0.44 -5.34 12.53
CA GLY A 91 0.44 -4.42 11.38
C GLY A 91 0.12 -5.13 10.06
N ASP A 92 0.73 -6.29 9.83
CA ASP A 92 0.48 -7.08 8.62
C ASP A 92 -0.94 -7.64 8.58
N LEU A 93 -1.48 -8.09 9.71
CA LEU A 93 -2.87 -8.52 9.83
C LEU A 93 -3.84 -7.39 9.47
N SER A 94 -3.62 -6.19 10.03
CA SER A 94 -4.43 -5.00 9.72
C SER A 94 -4.39 -4.67 8.23
N ARG A 95 -3.20 -4.73 7.61
CA ARG A 95 -3.02 -4.51 6.16
C ARG A 95 -3.77 -5.55 5.33
N ILE A 96 -3.71 -6.83 5.70
CA ILE A 96 -4.42 -7.92 5.01
C ILE A 96 -5.93 -7.73 5.13
N GLN A 97 -6.42 -7.40 6.33
CA GLN A 97 -7.84 -7.14 6.56
C GLN A 97 -8.34 -5.95 5.72
N GLY A 98 -7.56 -4.86 5.66
CA GLY A 98 -7.87 -3.71 4.81
C GLY A 98 -7.95 -4.08 3.32
N ARG A 99 -6.99 -4.85 2.81
CA ARG A 99 -7.03 -5.33 1.41
C ARG A 99 -8.22 -6.24 1.13
N TYR A 100 -8.55 -7.13 2.07
CA TYR A 100 -9.68 -8.04 1.92
C TYR A 100 -11.02 -7.28 1.91
N ALA A 101 -11.19 -6.30 2.80
CA ALA A 101 -12.37 -5.45 2.82
C ALA A 101 -12.52 -4.67 1.50
N GLY A 102 -11.45 -4.01 1.03
CA GLY A 102 -11.46 -3.30 -0.25
C GLY A 102 -11.78 -4.21 -1.43
N SER A 103 -11.14 -5.37 -1.52
CA SER A 103 -11.41 -6.34 -2.59
C SER A 103 -12.86 -6.84 -2.59
N ARG A 104 -13.49 -6.95 -1.42
CA ARG A 104 -14.90 -7.34 -1.31
C ARG A 104 -15.84 -6.23 -1.78
N GLU A 105 -15.53 -4.97 -1.46
CA GLU A 105 -16.27 -3.81 -1.98
C GLU A 105 -16.13 -3.69 -3.50
N ASP A 106 -14.90 -3.82 -4.03
CA ASP A 106 -14.64 -3.80 -5.46
C ASP A 106 -15.43 -4.90 -6.18
N ALA A 107 -15.40 -6.14 -5.66
CA ALA A 107 -16.17 -7.24 -6.23
C ALA A 107 -17.69 -6.99 -6.22
N ALA A 108 -18.21 -6.32 -5.17
CA ALA A 108 -19.62 -5.94 -5.12
C ALA A 108 -19.96 -4.88 -6.18
N VAL A 109 -19.10 -3.87 -6.36
CA VAL A 109 -19.25 -2.83 -7.39
C VAL A 109 -19.18 -3.45 -8.79
N THR A 110 -18.21 -4.31 -9.07
CA THR A 110 -18.08 -5.01 -10.37
C THR A 110 -19.34 -5.82 -10.69
N ASN A 111 -19.88 -6.56 -9.72
CA ASN A 111 -21.14 -7.31 -9.90
C ASN A 111 -22.36 -6.41 -10.18
N ILE A 112 -22.39 -5.19 -9.63
CA ILE A 112 -23.46 -4.22 -9.94
C ILE A 112 -23.29 -3.69 -11.37
N ILE A 113 -22.08 -3.31 -11.76
CA ILE A 113 -21.76 -2.80 -13.10
C ILE A 113 -22.07 -3.87 -14.16
N GLU A 114 -21.67 -5.12 -13.93
CA GLU A 114 -21.92 -6.23 -14.86
C GLU A 114 -23.42 -6.45 -15.06
N ARG A 115 -24.21 -6.47 -13.98
CA ARG A 115 -25.68 -6.58 -14.09
C ARG A 115 -26.31 -5.41 -14.83
N GLN A 116 -25.84 -4.18 -14.58
CA GLN A 116 -26.31 -3.01 -15.32
C GLN A 116 -25.96 -3.09 -16.81
N LEU A 117 -24.77 -3.58 -17.15
CA LEU A 117 -24.34 -3.75 -18.53
C LEU A 117 -25.18 -4.80 -19.26
N VAL A 118 -25.44 -5.95 -18.61
CA VAL A 118 -26.34 -6.98 -19.16
C VAL A 118 -27.74 -6.42 -19.40
N ALA A 119 -28.30 -5.68 -18.45
CA ALA A 119 -29.62 -5.05 -18.61
C ALA A 119 -29.64 -4.00 -19.73
N ALA A 120 -28.58 -3.22 -19.88
CA ALA A 120 -28.45 -2.24 -20.96
C ALA A 120 -28.35 -2.92 -22.34
N GLN A 121 -27.61 -4.03 -22.45
CA GLN A 121 -27.53 -4.82 -23.68
C GLN A 121 -28.87 -5.44 -24.07
N GLN A 122 -29.64 -5.96 -23.10
CA GLN A 122 -30.98 -6.49 -23.33
C GLN A 122 -31.91 -5.40 -23.86
N THR A 123 -31.97 -4.25 -23.19
CA THR A 123 -32.77 -3.09 -23.64
C THR A 123 -32.39 -2.65 -25.06
N LEU A 124 -31.10 -2.57 -25.37
CA LEU A 124 -30.63 -2.18 -26.70
C LEU A 124 -31.03 -3.21 -27.77
N THR A 125 -30.96 -4.50 -27.43
CA THR A 125 -31.37 -5.60 -28.33
C THR A 125 -32.86 -5.54 -28.62
N GLU A 126 -33.68 -5.29 -27.59
CA GLU A 126 -35.13 -5.13 -27.74
C GLU A 126 -35.47 -3.92 -28.62
N GLU A 127 -34.83 -2.77 -28.40
CA GLU A 127 -35.03 -1.59 -29.24
C GLU A 127 -34.56 -1.81 -30.68
N MET A 128 -33.44 -2.50 -30.90
CA MET A 128 -33.00 -2.87 -32.25
C MET A 128 -34.02 -3.79 -32.95
N GLN A 129 -34.52 -4.83 -32.26
CA GLN A 129 -35.55 -5.71 -32.81
C GLN A 129 -36.83 -4.94 -33.14
N ARG A 130 -37.23 -4.00 -32.28
CA ARG A 130 -38.38 -3.12 -32.50
C ARG A 130 -38.17 -2.25 -33.74
N LEU A 131 -37.01 -1.62 -33.90
CA LEU A 131 -36.67 -0.78 -35.06
C LEU A 131 -36.65 -1.59 -36.37
N VAL A 132 -36.06 -2.78 -36.37
CA VAL A 132 -36.05 -3.69 -37.53
C VAL A 132 -37.47 -4.09 -37.91
N THR A 133 -38.28 -4.47 -36.92
CA THR A 133 -39.70 -4.81 -37.14
C THR A 133 -40.45 -3.62 -37.72
N ARG A 134 -40.24 -2.41 -37.18
CA ARG A 134 -40.86 -1.18 -37.69
C ARG A 134 -40.47 -0.90 -39.14
N ARG A 135 -39.19 -1.09 -39.50
CA ARG A 135 -38.69 -0.95 -40.88
C ARG A 135 -39.29 -1.99 -41.81
N ALA A 136 -39.45 -3.24 -41.36
CA ALA A 136 -40.05 -4.31 -42.15
C ALA A 136 -41.55 -4.08 -42.46
N HIS A 137 -42.25 -3.34 -41.59
CA HIS A 137 -43.66 -2.96 -41.78
C HIS A 137 -43.84 -1.65 -42.57
N SER A 138 -42.76 -0.96 -42.95
CA SER A 138 -42.86 0.15 -43.91
C SER A 138 -43.22 -0.42 -45.29
N PRO A 139 -44.22 0.13 -45.99
CA PRO A 139 -44.62 -0.38 -47.30
C PRO A 139 -43.42 -0.32 -48.25
N ARG A 140 -42.99 -1.48 -48.75
CA ARG A 140 -41.97 -1.57 -49.81
C ARG A 140 -42.51 -0.86 -51.04
N SER A 141 -42.14 0.40 -51.24
CA SER A 141 -42.32 1.06 -52.53
C SER A 141 -41.47 0.32 -53.56
N ALA A 142 -42.02 0.17 -54.77
CA ALA A 142 -41.44 -0.67 -55.82
C ALA A 142 -39.96 -0.36 -56.03
N ALA A 143 -39.08 -1.32 -55.75
CA ALA A 143 -37.65 -1.15 -56.03
C ALA A 143 -37.44 -1.25 -57.54
N ILE A 144 -36.93 -0.18 -58.17
CA ILE A 144 -36.39 -0.22 -59.53
C ILE A 144 -34.87 -0.27 -59.40
N GLY A 145 -34.23 -1.35 -59.87
CA GLY A 145 -32.77 -1.50 -59.83
C GLY A 145 -32.16 -1.85 -58.45
N GLY A 146 -32.97 -2.29 -57.47
CA GLY A 146 -32.49 -2.73 -56.15
C GLY A 146 -32.35 -1.63 -55.09
N ILE A 147 -32.71 -0.39 -55.43
CA ILE A 147 -32.76 0.74 -54.49
C ILE A 147 -34.23 1.03 -54.12
N PRO A 148 -34.59 1.11 -52.83
CA PRO A 148 -35.96 1.38 -52.42
C PRO A 148 -36.35 2.84 -52.73
N ILE A 149 -37.53 3.02 -53.36
CA ILE A 149 -38.01 4.31 -53.90
C ILE A 149 -38.65 5.22 -52.82
N ASP A 150 -38.63 4.82 -51.54
CA ASP A 150 -39.19 5.60 -50.40
C ASP A 150 -38.17 6.51 -49.70
N SER A 151 -37.08 6.87 -50.37
CA SER A 151 -36.04 7.71 -49.77
C SER A 151 -36.40 9.21 -49.81
N ASP A 152 -36.59 9.83 -48.65
CA ASP A 152 -36.80 11.28 -48.53
C ASP A 152 -35.55 12.11 -48.91
N TYR A 153 -34.34 11.52 -48.80
CA TYR A 153 -33.07 12.18 -49.08
C TYR A 153 -32.18 11.28 -49.95
N VAL A 154 -31.51 11.86 -50.95
CA VAL A 154 -30.65 11.13 -51.89
C VAL A 154 -29.29 11.79 -52.01
N ILE A 155 -28.23 10.98 -51.97
CA ILE A 155 -26.85 11.41 -52.24
C ILE A 155 -26.33 10.62 -53.43
N PHE A 156 -25.91 11.33 -54.48
CA PHE A 156 -25.20 10.77 -55.62
C PHE A 156 -23.69 10.88 -55.40
N ILE A 157 -23.02 9.74 -55.44
CA ILE A 157 -21.56 9.65 -55.37
C ILE A 157 -21.06 9.22 -56.75
N SER A 158 -20.38 10.13 -57.46
CA SER A 158 -19.82 9.87 -58.78
C SER A 158 -18.30 9.77 -58.71
N ASP A 159 -17.73 8.66 -59.13
CA ASP A 159 -16.27 8.53 -59.22
C ASP A 159 -15.74 9.33 -60.43
N THR A 160 -14.75 10.19 -60.19
CA THR A 160 -14.15 11.08 -61.21
C THR A 160 -12.77 10.62 -61.68
N SER A 161 -12.38 9.37 -61.39
CA SER A 161 -11.09 8.80 -61.80
C SER A 161 -10.84 8.89 -63.31
N SER A 162 -9.57 9.07 -63.68
CA SER A 162 -9.12 9.22 -65.09
C SER A 162 -9.53 8.04 -65.99
N SER A 163 -9.72 6.86 -65.41
CA SER A 163 -10.22 5.65 -66.11
C SER A 163 -11.72 5.69 -66.39
N MET A 164 -12.51 6.36 -65.56
CA MET A 164 -13.96 6.52 -65.74
C MET A 164 -14.31 7.66 -66.70
N THR A 165 -13.55 8.75 -66.65
CA THR A 165 -13.80 9.97 -67.44
C THR A 165 -13.39 9.87 -68.91
N SER A 166 -12.58 8.87 -69.29
CA SER A 166 -12.04 8.73 -70.65
C SER A 166 -12.92 7.92 -71.62
N ASN A 167 -13.64 6.89 -71.16
CA ASN A 167 -14.42 5.99 -72.04
C ASN A 167 -15.89 5.79 -71.64
N HIS A 168 -16.31 6.13 -70.42
CA HIS A 168 -17.63 5.75 -69.89
C HIS A 168 -18.43 6.89 -69.26
N TRP A 169 -17.93 8.13 -69.33
CA TRP A 169 -18.58 9.29 -68.72
C TRP A 169 -19.98 9.57 -69.25
N ASP A 170 -20.16 9.46 -70.58
CA ASP A 170 -21.47 9.69 -71.21
C ASP A 170 -22.52 8.64 -70.78
N VAL A 171 -22.08 7.40 -70.54
CA VAL A 171 -22.94 6.31 -70.05
C VAL A 171 -23.28 6.52 -68.57
N ASN A 172 -22.32 6.95 -67.76
CA ASN A 172 -22.56 7.28 -66.35
C ASN A 172 -23.57 8.43 -66.21
N LEU A 173 -23.42 9.49 -67.02
CA LEU A 173 -24.35 10.61 -67.06
C LEU A 173 -25.75 10.19 -67.52
N ALA A 174 -25.85 9.27 -68.48
CA ALA A 174 -27.14 8.73 -68.92
C ALA A 174 -27.83 7.95 -67.79
N ILE A 175 -27.08 7.15 -67.02
CA ILE A 175 -27.60 6.42 -65.85
C ILE A 175 -28.01 7.39 -64.74
N VAL A 176 -27.22 8.43 -64.46
CA VAL A 176 -27.58 9.45 -63.47
C VAL A 176 -28.83 10.21 -63.90
N ASP A 177 -28.98 10.56 -65.18
CA ASP A 177 -30.20 11.20 -65.69
C ASP A 177 -31.42 10.28 -65.63
N GLU A 178 -31.25 9.00 -65.99
CA GLU A 178 -32.29 7.98 -65.85
C GLU A 178 -32.73 7.84 -64.39
N ILE A 179 -31.79 7.71 -63.46
CA ILE A 179 -32.09 7.63 -62.02
C ILE A 179 -32.76 8.92 -61.54
N LEU A 180 -32.23 10.09 -61.88
CA LEU A 180 -32.84 11.38 -61.54
C LEU A 180 -34.22 11.57 -62.19
N SER A 181 -34.56 10.86 -63.27
CA SER A 181 -35.90 10.91 -63.87
C SER A 181 -36.88 9.94 -63.21
N LEU A 182 -36.38 8.84 -62.63
CA LEU A 182 -37.18 7.78 -62.00
C LEU A 182 -37.61 8.12 -60.56
N TYR A 183 -36.84 8.91 -59.81
CA TYR A 183 -37.19 9.29 -58.43
C TYR A 183 -38.22 10.44 -58.39
N PRO A 184 -39.43 10.20 -57.85
CA PRO A 184 -40.37 11.28 -57.55
C PRO A 184 -39.79 12.20 -56.47
N HIS A 185 -40.22 13.46 -56.45
CA HIS A 185 -39.70 14.55 -55.62
C HIS A 185 -39.13 14.12 -54.25
N VAL A 186 -37.84 14.37 -54.02
CA VAL A 186 -37.14 14.11 -52.75
C VAL A 186 -37.06 15.38 -51.91
N GLN A 187 -36.99 15.29 -50.59
CA GLN A 187 -36.88 16.45 -49.70
C GLN A 187 -35.47 17.09 -49.74
N GLY A 188 -34.44 16.33 -50.10
CA GLY A 188 -33.09 16.85 -50.21
C GLY A 188 -32.17 16.02 -51.10
N LEU A 189 -31.34 16.72 -51.87
CA LEU A 189 -30.42 16.14 -52.84
C LEU A 189 -28.98 16.60 -52.56
N GLN A 190 -28.01 15.69 -52.71
CA GLN A 190 -26.59 16.05 -52.75
C GLN A 190 -25.86 15.27 -53.84
N VAL A 191 -24.83 15.89 -54.40
CA VAL A 191 -23.95 15.27 -55.40
C VAL A 191 -22.51 15.55 -55.01
N LEU A 192 -21.71 14.50 -54.83
CA LEU A 192 -20.30 14.57 -54.45
C LEU A 192 -19.49 13.49 -55.18
N ASN A 193 -18.17 13.68 -55.27
CA ASN A 193 -17.30 12.68 -55.90
C ASN A 193 -16.70 11.71 -54.88
N ASP A 194 -16.02 10.68 -55.37
CA ASP A 194 -15.32 9.68 -54.56
C ASP A 194 -14.24 10.27 -53.63
N GLN A 195 -13.77 11.49 -53.91
CA GLN A 195 -12.83 12.26 -53.08
C GLN A 195 -13.53 13.19 -52.06
N GLY A 196 -14.87 13.14 -51.96
CA GLY A 196 -15.65 13.94 -51.02
C GLY A 196 -15.82 15.41 -51.44
N THR A 197 -15.48 15.76 -52.67
CA THR A 197 -15.71 17.09 -53.25
C THR A 197 -17.16 17.21 -53.66
N TYR A 198 -17.85 18.21 -53.11
CA TYR A 198 -19.23 18.52 -53.46
C TYR A 198 -19.27 19.17 -54.85
N MET A 199 -20.24 18.80 -55.67
CA MET A 199 -20.48 19.46 -56.96
C MET A 199 -20.74 20.97 -56.77
N TYR A 200 -21.35 21.34 -55.64
CA TYR A 200 -21.53 22.72 -55.19
C TYR A 200 -20.78 22.92 -53.87
N GLU A 201 -19.64 23.62 -53.91
CA GLU A 201 -18.80 23.82 -52.72
C GLU A 201 -19.56 24.48 -51.54
N GLY A 202 -20.54 25.34 -51.85
CA GLY A 202 -21.38 26.01 -50.85
C GLY A 202 -22.44 25.13 -50.17
N THR A 203 -22.64 23.89 -50.62
CA THR A 203 -23.67 22.98 -50.07
C THR A 203 -23.11 21.98 -49.07
N ARG A 204 -21.84 22.11 -48.67
CA ARG A 204 -21.26 21.26 -47.63
C ARG A 204 -22.11 21.34 -46.35
N GLY A 205 -22.62 20.20 -45.91
CA GLY A 205 -23.50 20.10 -44.74
C GLY A 205 -24.92 20.63 -44.92
N ARG A 206 -25.35 20.96 -46.15
CA ARG A 206 -26.71 21.43 -46.47
C ARG A 206 -27.30 20.65 -47.65
N TRP A 207 -28.59 20.34 -47.58
CA TRP A 207 -29.29 19.67 -48.67
C TRP A 207 -29.68 20.65 -49.77
N LEU A 208 -29.54 20.25 -51.03
CA LEU A 208 -30.15 20.99 -52.14
C LEU A 208 -31.64 20.71 -52.16
N ALA A 209 -32.45 21.75 -52.35
CA ALA A 209 -33.87 21.58 -52.61
C ALA A 209 -34.07 20.91 -53.97
N ASP A 210 -34.98 19.95 -54.03
CA ASP A 210 -35.25 19.18 -55.25
C ASP A 210 -36.26 19.90 -56.16
N THR A 211 -35.77 20.85 -56.95
CA THR A 211 -36.57 21.54 -57.96
C THR A 211 -36.21 21.09 -59.38
N PRO A 212 -37.14 21.17 -60.35
CA PRO A 212 -36.85 20.87 -61.75
C PRO A 212 -35.66 21.68 -62.31
N GLU A 213 -35.53 22.94 -61.88
CA GLU A 213 -34.42 23.83 -62.23
C GLU A 213 -33.10 23.32 -61.63
N GLN A 214 -33.10 22.91 -60.37
CA GLN A 214 -31.93 22.37 -59.70
C GLN A 214 -31.48 21.05 -60.35
N ARG A 215 -32.41 20.15 -60.71
CA ARG A 215 -32.09 18.92 -61.45
C ARG A 215 -31.51 19.21 -62.83
N LYS A 216 -32.01 20.23 -63.53
CA LYS A 216 -31.47 20.67 -64.83
C LYS A 216 -30.05 21.22 -64.68
N GLU A 217 -29.80 22.01 -63.64
CA GLU A 217 -28.48 22.57 -63.33
C GLU A 217 -27.48 21.47 -62.95
N ILE A 218 -27.89 20.50 -62.13
CA ILE A 218 -27.07 19.34 -61.77
C ILE A 218 -26.65 18.58 -63.02
N ARG A 219 -27.57 18.34 -63.97
CA ARG A 219 -27.27 17.66 -65.24
C ARG A 219 -26.34 18.46 -66.14
N ALA A 220 -26.55 19.77 -66.22
CA ALA A 220 -25.68 20.64 -67.01
C ALA A 220 -24.25 20.66 -66.44
N ARG A 221 -24.13 20.75 -65.11
CA ARG A 221 -22.85 20.77 -64.41
C ARG A 221 -22.16 19.42 -64.40
N ALA A 222 -22.90 18.32 -64.24
CA ALA A 222 -22.35 16.97 -64.32
C ALA A 222 -21.64 16.72 -65.66
N ARG A 223 -22.13 17.26 -66.78
CA ARG A 223 -21.46 17.13 -68.09
C ARG A 223 -20.05 17.73 -68.14
N SER A 224 -19.82 18.83 -67.42
CA SER A 224 -18.53 19.54 -67.41
C SER A 224 -17.73 19.32 -66.12
N TRP A 225 -18.24 18.51 -65.19
CA TRP A 225 -17.61 18.28 -63.90
C TRP A 225 -16.44 17.30 -64.03
N ARG A 226 -15.24 17.87 -64.15
CA ARG A 226 -13.95 17.17 -64.08
C ARG A 226 -13.30 17.61 -62.78
N ALA A 227 -13.40 16.78 -61.74
CA ALA A 227 -12.77 17.02 -60.44
C ALA A 227 -11.65 16.01 -60.22
#